data_AF-A0A7S2LYV0-F1
#
_entry.id   AF-A0A7S2LYV0-F1
#
_cell.length_a   1.000
_cell.length_b   1.000
_cell.length_c   1.000
_cell.angle_alpha   90.00
_cell.angle_beta   90.00
_cell.angle_gamma   90.00
#
_symmetry.space_group_name_H-M   'P 1'
#
loop_
_entity.id
_entity.type
_entity.pdbx_description
1 polymer ?
#
loop_
_entity_poly.entity_id
_entity_poly.type
_entity_poly.pdbx_seq_one_letter_code
_entity_poly.pdbx_strand_id
1 'polypeptide(L)'
;MPRLQKKQKLEGNVAALTDEAAGDDSLTSALDILGTDELAHIFGFLPPNDIMRARLNKKMRDAAKTTIVPPVEFIVDSVDKYNSAAAMASAMPNLQQISFSELDSRHKYIDGEDPDEHTARFTTNWITHDIE
;
A
#
# COMPACT_ATOMS: atom_id res chain seq x y z
N MET A 1 40.38 46.85 6.96
CA MET A 1 39.67 45.56 7.05
C MET A 1 38.72 45.59 8.24
N PRO A 2 37.40 45.66 8.04
CA PRO A 2 36.41 45.68 9.13
C PRO A 2 35.93 44.28 9.54
N ARG A 3 35.67 44.12 10.84
CA ARG A 3 35.39 42.89 11.61
C ARG A 3 34.00 42.28 11.35
N LEU A 4 33.94 40.95 11.36
CA LEU A 4 32.72 40.12 11.45
C LEU A 4 32.12 40.16 12.87
N GLN A 5 30.83 40.48 13.00
CA GLN A 5 30.09 40.27 14.25
C GLN A 5 29.17 39.05 14.14
N LYS A 6 29.34 38.12 15.09
CA LYS A 6 28.46 36.99 15.42
C LYS A 6 27.03 37.50 15.69
N LYS A 7 26.03 36.87 15.07
CA LYS A 7 24.63 36.94 15.50
C LYS A 7 24.24 35.62 16.17
N GLN A 8 24.06 35.65 17.49
CA GLN A 8 23.18 34.72 18.19
C GLN A 8 21.74 35.18 17.92
N LYS A 9 20.87 34.26 17.50
CA LYS A 9 19.42 34.47 17.53
C LYS A 9 18.82 33.32 18.36
N LEU A 10 18.51 33.65 19.61
CA LEU A 10 17.74 32.84 20.53
C LEU A 10 16.42 33.58 20.72
N GLU A 11 15.33 33.09 20.12
CA GLU A 11 13.97 33.41 20.55
C GLU A 11 13.12 32.18 20.33
N GLY A 12 12.68 31.57 21.43
CA GLY A 12 11.52 30.69 21.42
C GLY A 12 10.24 31.52 21.31
N ASN A 13 9.14 30.85 20.97
CA ASN A 13 7.84 31.16 21.56
C ASN A 13 6.89 29.98 21.32
N VAL A 14 6.54 29.33 22.42
CA VAL A 14 5.55 28.28 22.54
C VAL A 14 4.21 28.93 22.86
N ALA A 15 3.15 28.36 22.28
CA ALA A 15 1.74 28.52 22.59
C ALA A 15 1.08 29.86 22.25
N ALA A 16 0.36 29.85 21.13
CA ALA A 16 -0.96 30.47 21.06
C ALA A 16 -1.93 29.43 20.49
N LEU A 17 -2.77 28.88 21.37
CA LEU A 17 -3.99 28.19 21.00
C LEU A 17 -4.95 29.24 20.43
N THR A 18 -5.26 29.15 19.14
CA THR A 18 -6.44 29.79 18.56
C THR A 18 -7.26 28.72 17.87
N ASP A 19 -8.33 28.36 18.55
CA ASP A 19 -9.52 27.69 18.05
C ASP A 19 -10.23 28.68 17.10
N GLU A 20 -10.23 28.41 15.80
CA GLU A 20 -11.25 28.84 14.82
C GLU A 20 -11.14 27.98 13.56
N ALA A 21 -12.31 27.61 13.01
CA ALA A 21 -12.50 26.58 12.00
C ALA A 21 -11.69 26.79 10.70
N ALA A 22 -10.68 25.95 10.48
CA ALA A 22 -10.01 25.77 9.19
C ALA A 22 -10.01 24.28 8.84
N GLY A 23 -11.06 23.85 8.13
CA GLY A 23 -11.15 22.51 7.58
C GLY A 23 -10.00 22.26 6.60
N ASP A 24 -9.44 21.05 6.68
CA ASP A 24 -8.43 20.40 5.82
C ASP A 24 -6.96 20.89 5.82
N ASP A 25 -6.67 22.19 5.78
CA ASP A 25 -5.29 22.69 5.62
C ASP A 25 -4.35 22.43 6.82
N SER A 26 -4.92 22.25 8.01
CA SER A 26 -4.15 21.97 9.23
C SER A 26 -3.48 20.59 9.19
N LEU A 27 -4.15 19.60 8.58
CA LEU A 27 -3.68 18.21 8.60
C LEU A 27 -2.59 17.97 7.56
N THR A 28 -2.73 18.56 6.36
CA THR A 28 -1.67 18.55 5.34
C THR A 28 -0.42 19.25 5.83
N SER A 29 -0.57 20.41 6.48
CA SER A 29 0.53 21.14 7.11
C SER A 29 1.23 20.32 8.21
N ALA A 30 0.46 19.60 9.03
CA ALA A 30 1.00 18.73 10.07
C ALA A 30 1.79 17.53 9.48
N LEU A 31 1.29 16.89 8.42
CA LEU A 31 1.98 15.79 7.73
C LEU A 31 3.28 16.24 7.03
N ASP A 32 3.34 17.50 6.60
CA ASP A 32 4.55 18.06 6.00
C ASP A 32 5.67 18.30 7.03
N ILE A 33 5.34 18.49 8.31
CA ILE A 33 6.31 18.62 9.40
C ILE A 33 6.94 17.26 9.76
N LEU A 34 6.20 16.15 9.65
CA LEU A 34 6.66 14.81 10.06
C LEU A 34 7.84 14.30 9.23
N GLY A 35 8.81 13.62 9.82
CA GLY A 35 9.85 12.90 9.07
C GLY A 35 9.31 11.72 8.26
N THR A 36 10.09 11.23 7.30
CA THR A 36 9.75 10.02 6.52
C THR A 36 9.58 8.79 7.43
N ASP A 37 10.39 8.67 8.48
CA ASP A 37 10.33 7.54 9.43
C ASP A 37 9.09 7.60 10.32
N GLU A 38 8.65 8.79 10.70
CA GLU A 38 7.42 9.01 11.47
C GLU A 38 6.20 8.68 10.62
N LEU A 39 6.19 9.10 9.35
CA LEU A 39 5.16 8.72 8.38
C LEU A 39 5.12 7.19 8.18
N ALA A 40 6.27 6.53 8.11
CA ALA A 40 6.34 5.08 7.98
C ALA A 40 5.76 4.37 9.21
N HIS A 41 6.01 4.88 10.41
CA HIS A 41 5.37 4.37 11.63
C HIS A 41 3.85 4.55 11.60
N ILE A 42 3.36 5.71 11.14
CA ILE A 42 1.91 5.96 11.00
C ILE A 42 1.28 5.00 9.99
N PHE A 43 1.92 4.79 8.84
CA PHE A 43 1.46 3.84 7.85
C PHE A 43 1.45 2.40 8.35
N GLY A 44 2.31 2.05 9.31
CA GLY A 44 2.27 0.76 10.00
C GLY A 44 0.98 0.49 10.78
N PHE A 45 0.10 1.47 10.97
CA PHE A 45 -1.22 1.28 11.57
C PHE A 45 -2.35 1.25 10.54
N LEU A 46 -2.05 1.39 9.25
CA LEU A 46 -3.04 1.41 8.18
C LEU A 46 -3.07 0.07 7.43
N PRO A 47 -4.24 -0.34 6.90
CA PRO A 47 -4.30 -1.47 6.00
C PRO A 47 -3.59 -1.12 4.66
N PRO A 48 -3.07 -2.13 3.92
CA PRO A 48 -2.34 -1.92 2.67
C PRO A 48 -3.06 -1.02 1.66
N ASN A 49 -4.38 -1.15 1.55
CA ASN A 49 -5.21 -0.33 0.65
C ASN A 49 -5.19 1.16 1.01
N ASP A 50 -5.16 1.49 2.31
CA ASP A 50 -5.13 2.88 2.76
C ASP A 50 -3.74 3.47 2.61
N ILE A 51 -2.68 2.68 2.84
CA ILE A 51 -1.30 3.08 2.54
C ILE A 51 -1.17 3.41 1.05
N MET A 52 -1.76 2.59 0.17
CA MET A 52 -1.77 2.84 -1.28
C MET A 52 -2.44 4.16 -1.64
N ARG A 53 -3.55 4.50 -0.99
CA ARG A 53 -4.28 5.77 -1.18
C ARG A 53 -3.51 6.97 -0.61
N ALA A 54 -2.76 6.77 0.47
CA ALA A 54 -2.01 7.83 1.15
C ALA A 54 -0.73 8.28 0.41
N ARG A 55 -0.32 7.62 -0.68
CA ARG A 55 0.91 7.90 -1.43
C ARG A 55 0.84 9.15 -2.34
N LEU A 56 0.32 10.26 -1.81
CA LEU A 56 -0.02 11.48 -2.56
C LEU A 56 1.20 12.30 -3.02
N ASN A 57 2.30 12.27 -2.27
CA ASN A 57 3.52 13.02 -2.60
C ASN A 57 4.77 12.12 -2.57
N LYS A 58 5.94 12.65 -2.97
CA LYS A 58 7.20 11.88 -3.00
C LYS A 58 7.60 11.36 -1.61
N LYS A 59 7.44 12.19 -0.58
CA LYS A 59 7.80 11.87 0.80
C LYS A 59 6.95 10.72 1.35
N MET A 60 5.64 10.77 1.16
CA MET A 60 4.71 9.68 1.53
C MET A 60 4.98 8.42 0.71
N ARG A 61 5.33 8.54 -0.58
CA ARG A 61 5.75 7.38 -1.38
C ARG A 61 7.01 6.71 -0.86
N ASP A 62 7.98 7.49 -0.38
CA ASP A 62 9.21 6.94 0.18
C ASP A 62 8.99 6.33 1.57
N ALA A 63 8.13 6.95 2.41
CA ALA A 63 7.71 6.39 3.69
C ALA A 63 6.96 5.05 3.51
N ALA A 64 6.07 4.95 2.52
CA ALA A 64 5.36 3.71 2.22
C ALA A 64 6.29 2.55 1.86
N LYS A 65 7.47 2.83 1.25
CA LYS A 65 8.45 1.79 0.91
C LYS A 65 9.17 1.22 2.14
N THR A 66 9.41 2.06 3.14
CA THR A 66 10.12 1.68 4.37
C THR A 66 9.19 1.19 5.47
N THR A 67 7.88 1.38 5.30
CA THR A 67 6.85 0.91 6.23
C THR A 67 6.89 -0.61 6.35
N ILE A 68 6.85 -1.11 7.59
CA ILE A 68 6.56 -2.51 7.88
C ILE A 68 5.05 -2.64 7.86
N VAL A 69 4.51 -3.24 6.80
CA VAL A 69 3.06 -3.34 6.62
C VAL A 69 2.54 -4.44 7.55
N PRO A 70 1.46 -4.19 8.31
CA PRO A 70 0.83 -5.22 9.12
C PRO A 70 0.49 -6.45 8.29
N PRO A 71 0.59 -7.66 8.87
CA PRO A 71 0.07 -8.86 8.24
C PRO A 71 -1.42 -8.67 7.98
N VAL A 72 -1.83 -8.70 6.72
CA VAL A 72 -3.22 -8.63 6.32
C VAL A 72 -3.55 -9.88 5.50
N GLU A 73 -4.69 -10.48 5.79
CA GLU A 73 -5.22 -11.58 5.01
C GLU A 73 -5.69 -11.03 3.65
N PHE A 74 -4.77 -10.97 2.68
CA PHE A 74 -5.07 -10.60 1.30
C PHE A 74 -5.22 -11.86 0.45
N ILE A 75 -6.46 -12.27 0.23
CA ILE A 75 -6.82 -13.46 -0.55
C ILE A 75 -6.87 -13.11 -2.05
N VAL A 76 -6.00 -13.74 -2.85
CA VAL A 76 -5.98 -13.60 -4.31
C VAL A 76 -6.79 -14.72 -4.96
N ASP A 77 -8.06 -14.44 -5.31
CA ASP A 77 -8.98 -15.39 -5.97
C ASP A 77 -9.41 -14.95 -7.39
N SER A 78 -8.91 -13.81 -7.87
CA SER A 78 -9.25 -13.26 -9.18
C SER A 78 -8.07 -12.52 -9.80
N VAL A 79 -8.11 -12.36 -11.12
CA VAL A 79 -7.11 -11.58 -11.88
C VAL A 79 -7.04 -10.13 -11.39
N ASP A 80 -8.19 -9.52 -11.03
CA ASP A 80 -8.22 -8.16 -10.49
C ASP A 80 -7.50 -8.06 -9.15
N LYS A 81 -7.69 -9.06 -8.27
CA LYS A 81 -6.97 -9.13 -7.00
C LYS A 81 -5.49 -9.42 -7.20
N TYR A 82 -5.12 -10.22 -8.19
CA TYR A 82 -3.72 -10.44 -8.56
C TYR A 82 -3.05 -9.14 -9.02
N ASN A 83 -3.70 -8.39 -9.93
CA ASN A 83 -3.21 -7.09 -10.39
C ASN A 83 -3.07 -6.09 -9.23
N SER A 84 -4.02 -6.13 -8.29
CA SER A 84 -3.98 -5.32 -7.07
C SER A 84 -2.81 -5.73 -6.16
N ALA A 85 -2.60 -7.03 -5.93
CA ALA A 85 -1.45 -7.54 -5.18
C ALA A 85 -0.12 -7.15 -5.82
N ALA A 86 -0.01 -7.26 -7.14
CA ALA A 86 1.18 -6.88 -7.89
C ALA A 86 1.47 -5.37 -7.74
N ALA A 87 0.45 -4.51 -7.85
CA ALA A 87 0.59 -3.08 -7.65
C ALA A 87 1.01 -2.73 -6.21
N MET A 88 0.45 -3.42 -5.21
CA MET A 88 0.82 -3.25 -3.80
C MET A 88 2.25 -3.69 -3.54
N ALA A 89 2.68 -4.84 -4.07
CA ALA A 89 4.03 -5.36 -3.91
C ALA A 89 5.09 -4.44 -4.54
N SER A 90 4.78 -3.82 -5.68
CA SER A 90 5.65 -2.81 -6.30
C SER A 90 5.76 -1.53 -5.45
N ALA A 91 4.68 -1.16 -4.76
CA ALA A 91 4.59 0.05 -3.96
C ALA A 91 5.18 -0.08 -2.55
N MET A 92 5.05 -1.26 -1.96
CA MET A 92 5.39 -1.60 -0.59
C MET A 92 6.19 -2.91 -0.62
N PRO A 93 7.52 -2.84 -0.84
CA PRO A 93 8.35 -4.04 -0.96
C PRO A 93 8.39 -4.88 0.33
N ASN A 94 8.02 -4.28 1.47
CA ASN A 94 7.91 -4.94 2.77
C ASN A 94 6.48 -5.42 3.08
N LEU A 95 5.67 -5.71 2.05
CA LEU A 95 4.34 -6.29 2.24
C LEU A 95 4.48 -7.72 2.78
N GLN A 96 4.25 -7.88 4.08
CA GLN A 96 4.35 -9.19 4.74
C GLN A 96 3.03 -9.94 4.59
N GLN A 97 3.10 -11.16 4.06
CA GLN A 97 2.01 -12.12 3.85
C GLN A 97 1.03 -11.76 2.71
N ILE A 98 1.16 -12.49 1.60
CA ILE A 98 0.11 -12.62 0.58
C ILE A 98 -0.30 -14.09 0.61
N SER A 99 -1.56 -14.35 0.94
CA SER A 99 -2.11 -15.69 0.93
C SER A 99 -2.82 -15.93 -0.40
N PHE A 100 -2.33 -16.88 -1.17
CA PHE A 100 -3.04 -17.35 -2.34
C PHE A 100 -4.08 -18.37 -1.87
N SER A 101 -5.37 -18.10 -2.09
CA SER A 101 -6.39 -19.14 -1.97
C SER A 101 -6.46 -19.94 -3.26
N GLU A 102 -7.19 -21.04 -3.23
CA GLU A 102 -7.59 -21.75 -4.44
C GLU A 102 -8.27 -20.75 -5.40
N LEU A 103 -7.63 -20.53 -6.54
CA LEU A 103 -8.28 -19.95 -7.71
C LEU A 103 -9.40 -20.93 -8.05
N ASP A 104 -10.64 -20.45 -8.04
CA ASP A 104 -11.89 -21.20 -8.20
C ASP A 104 -11.67 -22.56 -8.91
N SER A 105 -12.09 -23.66 -8.27
CA SER A 105 -11.93 -25.06 -8.73
C SER A 105 -12.52 -25.38 -10.12
N ARG A 106 -12.92 -24.36 -10.88
CA ARG A 106 -13.63 -24.41 -12.15
C ARG A 106 -12.78 -24.18 -13.39
N HIS A 107 -11.50 -24.52 -13.35
CA HIS A 107 -10.60 -24.30 -14.48
C HIS A 107 -10.29 -25.61 -15.24
N LYS A 108 -10.38 -25.57 -16.56
CA LYS A 108 -10.00 -26.65 -17.47
C LYS A 108 -8.62 -26.31 -18.05
N TYR A 109 -7.62 -27.17 -17.80
CA TYR A 109 -6.30 -27.02 -18.41
C TYR A 109 -6.38 -27.34 -19.91
N ILE A 110 -5.78 -26.49 -20.75
CA ILE A 110 -5.74 -26.67 -22.21
C ILE A 110 -4.53 -27.54 -22.63
N ASP A 111 -3.61 -27.83 -21.71
CA ASP A 111 -2.36 -28.54 -21.97
C ASP A 111 -2.49 -30.07 -22.16
N GLY A 112 -3.64 -30.54 -22.61
CA GLY A 112 -3.77 -31.85 -23.24
C GLY A 112 -3.60 -33.09 -22.34
N GLU A 113 -3.41 -32.93 -21.03
CA GLU A 113 -3.39 -34.05 -20.09
C GLU A 113 -4.74 -34.16 -19.38
N ASP A 114 -5.51 -35.15 -19.82
CA ASP A 114 -6.90 -35.40 -19.47
C ASP A 114 -7.02 -35.79 -17.97
N PRO A 115 -7.69 -35.00 -17.12
CA PRO A 115 -7.94 -35.38 -15.75
C PRO A 115 -9.09 -36.38 -15.76
N ASP A 116 -8.78 -37.67 -15.59
CA ASP A 116 -9.68 -38.77 -15.19
C ASP A 116 -11.11 -38.66 -15.76
N GLU A 117 -11.49 -39.50 -16.74
CA GLU A 117 -12.80 -39.51 -17.45
C GLU A 117 -14.04 -39.24 -16.57
N HIS A 118 -13.98 -39.61 -15.28
CA HIS A 118 -15.02 -39.31 -14.30
C HIS A 118 -15.30 -37.80 -14.10
N THR A 119 -14.29 -36.95 -14.25
CA THR A 119 -14.35 -35.49 -14.03
C THR A 119 -14.77 -34.73 -15.30
N ALA A 120 -14.46 -35.25 -16.48
CA ALA A 120 -14.80 -34.65 -17.78
C ALA A 120 -16.32 -34.47 -18.01
N ARG A 121 -17.14 -35.31 -17.36
CA ARG A 121 -18.61 -35.23 -17.46
C ARG A 121 -19.22 -34.05 -16.69
N PHE A 122 -18.54 -33.53 -15.68
CA PHE A 122 -19.05 -32.43 -14.84
C PHE A 122 -18.53 -31.06 -15.27
N THR A 123 -17.46 -31.01 -16.06
CA THR A 123 -16.77 -29.78 -16.48
C THR A 123 -17.09 -29.37 -17.92
N THR A 124 -17.96 -30.10 -18.61
CA THR A 124 -18.29 -29.89 -20.04
C THR A 124 -18.92 -28.53 -20.34
N ASN A 125 -19.48 -27.86 -19.33
CA ASN A 125 -20.14 -26.56 -19.46
C ASN A 125 -19.29 -25.38 -18.99
N TRP A 126 -18.00 -25.61 -18.68
CA TRP A 126 -17.13 -24.55 -18.13
C TRP A 126 -16.50 -23.73 -19.23
N ILE A 127 -16.34 -22.43 -18.95
CA ILE A 127 -15.77 -21.46 -19.88
C ILE A 127 -14.27 -21.73 -19.99
N THR A 128 -13.79 -21.95 -21.20
CA THR A 128 -12.36 -22.09 -21.51
C THR A 128 -11.68 -20.72 -21.51
N HIS A 129 -10.48 -20.62 -20.95
CA HIS A 129 -9.65 -19.42 -21.00
C HIS A 129 -8.33 -19.80 -21.68
N ASP A 130 -8.09 -19.23 -22.85
CA ASP A 130 -6.78 -19.32 -23.50
C ASP A 130 -5.82 -18.39 -22.76
N ILE A 131 -4.66 -18.91 -22.38
CA ILE A 131 -3.57 -18.15 -21.77
C ILE A 131 -2.48 -18.11 -22.84
N GLU A 132 -2.31 -16.97 -23.51
CA GLU A 132 -1.17 -16.69 -24.40
C GLU A 132 0.08 -16.28 -23.60
#